data_AF-A0A2R6G676-F1
#
_entry.id   AF-A0A2R6G676-F1
#
_cell.length_a   1.000
_cell.length_b   1.000
_cell.length_c   1.000
_cell.angle_alpha   90.00
_cell.angle_beta   90.00
_cell.angle_gamma   90.00
#
_symmetry.space_group_name_H-M   'P 1'
#
loop_
_entity.id
_entity.type
_entity.pdbx_description
1 polymer ?
#
loop_
_entity_poly.entity_id
_entity_poly.type
_entity_poly.pdbx_seq_one_letter_code
_entity_poly.pdbx_strand_id
1 'polypeptide(L)'
;MDENANDCPKSEERTDFEALRQVLQQSRAKLLQQIIAHPEACLSAAELDYRNPSLESSTVQYHLRKLEEVGGVEKLKLPKGERKRDLPSTFWAVTEKGRRLLQQAGLYEEIDHWRDLYERMERTPSIREIEAMPRPTPGSDR
;
A
#
# COMPACT_ATOMS: atom_id res chain seq x y z
N MET A 1 20.43 -11.23 45.45
CA MET A 1 21.09 -10.59 44.30
C MET A 1 20.47 -11.28 43.11
N ASP A 2 19.26 -10.87 42.81
CA ASP A 2 18.37 -11.62 41.93
C ASP A 2 18.61 -11.20 40.49
N GLU A 3 18.69 -12.23 39.66
CA GLU A 3 19.06 -12.22 38.26
C GLU A 3 18.17 -11.26 37.47
N ASN A 4 18.80 -10.23 36.90
CA ASN A 4 18.19 -9.42 35.86
C ASN A 4 18.22 -10.23 34.56
N ALA A 5 17.33 -11.21 34.45
CA ALA A 5 17.10 -11.98 33.25
C ALA A 5 16.47 -11.06 32.20
N ASN A 6 17.35 -10.56 31.33
CA ASN A 6 17.09 -9.88 30.08
C ASN A 6 15.75 -10.29 29.45
N ASP A 7 14.77 -9.39 29.55
CA ASP A 7 13.48 -9.48 28.88
C ASP A 7 13.72 -9.41 27.37
N CYS A 8 13.81 -10.59 26.76
CA CYS A 8 13.87 -10.74 25.32
C CYS A 8 12.46 -10.40 24.80
N PRO A 9 12.26 -9.33 24.00
CA PRO A 9 10.93 -8.95 23.57
C PRO A 9 10.27 -10.13 22.87
N LYS A 10 8.99 -10.35 23.17
CA LYS A 10 8.21 -11.49 22.68
C LYS A 10 8.35 -11.58 21.15
N SER A 11 8.33 -12.78 20.59
CA SER A 11 8.52 -12.99 19.14
C SER A 11 7.58 -12.14 18.28
N GLU A 12 6.37 -11.86 18.78
CA GLU A 12 5.38 -10.99 18.14
C GLU A 12 5.81 -9.51 18.12
N GLU A 13 6.37 -9.00 19.22
CA GLU A 13 6.87 -7.62 19.32
C GLU A 13 8.08 -7.38 18.41
N ARG A 14 8.94 -8.41 18.26
CA ARG A 14 10.04 -8.39 17.28
C ARG A 14 9.52 -8.31 15.84
N THR A 15 8.48 -9.08 15.52
CA THR A 15 7.88 -9.05 14.17
C THR A 15 7.17 -7.72 13.87
N ASP A 16 6.55 -7.10 14.88
CA ASP A 16 5.90 -5.80 14.72
C ASP A 16 6.91 -4.66 14.57
N PHE A 17 8.03 -4.72 15.29
CA PHE A 17 9.13 -3.77 15.10
C PHE A 17 9.76 -3.89 13.71
N GLU A 18 9.97 -5.11 13.21
CA GLU A 18 10.45 -5.34 11.84
C GLU A 18 9.46 -4.81 10.80
N ALA A 19 8.16 -5.06 10.99
CA ALA A 19 7.11 -4.53 10.12
C ALA A 19 7.09 -2.99 10.12
N LEU A 20 7.20 -2.37 11.30
CA LEU A 20 7.28 -0.92 11.43
C LEU A 20 8.51 -0.37 10.70
N ARG A 21 9.67 -1.02 10.85
CA ARG A 21 10.90 -0.64 10.12
C ARG A 21 10.72 -0.75 8.60
N GLN A 22 9.98 -1.75 8.11
CA GLN A 22 9.68 -1.83 6.67
C GLN A 22 8.77 -0.67 6.22
N VAL A 23 7.75 -0.31 7.00
CA VAL A 23 6.81 0.79 6.69
C VAL A 23 7.50 2.15 6.71
N LEU A 24 8.41 2.39 7.66
CA LEU A 24 9.15 3.64 7.81
C LEU A 24 10.10 3.95 6.64
N GLN A 25 10.36 3.00 5.74
CA GLN A 25 11.09 3.31 4.52
C GLN A 25 10.27 4.27 3.65
N GLN A 26 10.83 5.46 3.35
CA GLN A 26 10.14 6.59 2.71
C GLN A 26 9.28 6.20 1.50
N SER A 27 9.83 5.43 0.54
CA SER A 27 9.10 5.01 -0.65
C SER A 27 7.89 4.13 -0.32
N ARG A 28 7.96 3.28 0.70
CA ARG A 28 6.87 2.38 1.08
C ARG A 28 5.79 3.10 1.88
N ALA A 29 6.18 3.97 2.81
CA ALA A 29 5.24 4.86 3.49
C ALA A 29 4.43 5.68 2.47
N LYS A 30 5.12 6.27 1.48
CA LYS A 30 4.49 7.03 0.40
C LYS A 30 3.49 6.18 -0.38
N LEU A 31 3.86 4.96 -0.78
CA LEU A 31 2.93 4.06 -1.50
C LEU A 31 1.70 3.71 -0.65
N LEU A 32 1.87 3.43 0.65
CA LEU A 32 0.75 3.15 1.55
C LEU A 32 -0.18 4.35 1.70
N GLN A 33 0.39 5.54 1.92
CA GLN A 33 -0.38 6.79 2.02
C GLN A 33 -1.17 7.06 0.73
N GLN A 34 -0.55 6.86 -0.45
CA GLN A 34 -1.22 7.01 -1.75
C GLN A 34 -2.39 6.04 -1.94
N ILE A 35 -2.24 4.78 -1.50
CA ILE A 35 -3.33 3.79 -1.57
C ILE A 35 -4.49 4.20 -0.67
N ILE A 36 -4.22 4.67 0.56
CA ILE A 36 -5.28 5.09 1.50
C ILE A 36 -5.96 6.38 1.06
N ALA A 37 -5.20 7.32 0.49
CA ALA A 37 -5.73 8.60 0.04
C ALA A 37 -6.70 8.46 -1.15
N HIS A 38 -6.59 7.37 -1.92
CA HIS A 38 -7.46 7.10 -3.05
C HIS A 38 -8.91 6.82 -2.59
N PRO A 39 -9.96 7.35 -3.25
CA PRO A 39 -11.36 7.17 -2.85
C PRO A 39 -11.78 5.70 -2.69
N GLU A 40 -11.32 4.84 -3.60
CA GLU A 40 -11.60 3.40 -3.60
C GLU A 40 -10.69 2.59 -2.64
N ALA A 41 -9.76 3.26 -1.94
CA ALA A 41 -8.77 2.66 -1.04
C ALA A 41 -7.92 1.53 -1.64
N CYS A 42 -7.85 1.44 -2.97
CA CYS A 42 -7.04 0.47 -3.70
C CYS A 42 -6.45 1.06 -4.99
N LEU A 43 -5.24 0.64 -5.35
CA LEU A 43 -4.52 1.09 -6.55
C LEU A 43 -3.82 -0.06 -7.25
N SER A 44 -3.76 0.00 -8.58
CA SER A 44 -2.92 -0.90 -9.36
C SER A 44 -1.45 -0.49 -9.30
N ALA A 45 -0.55 -1.44 -9.61
CA ALA A 45 0.88 -1.13 -9.68
C ALA A 45 1.20 -0.12 -10.79
N ALA A 46 0.46 -0.14 -11.90
CA ALA A 46 0.62 0.80 -13.00
C ALA A 46 0.25 2.24 -12.58
N GLU A 47 -0.81 2.40 -11.80
CA GLU A 47 -1.15 3.71 -11.26
C GLU A 47 -0.11 4.19 -10.24
N LEU A 48 0.37 3.31 -9.36
CA LEU A 48 1.43 3.67 -8.40
C LEU A 48 2.73 4.08 -9.12
N ASP A 49 3.10 3.38 -10.20
CA ASP A 49 4.23 3.74 -11.05
C ASP A 49 4.07 5.14 -11.65
N TYR A 50 2.90 5.42 -12.24
CA TYR A 50 2.58 6.72 -12.82
C TYR A 50 2.69 7.88 -11.82
N ARG A 51 2.27 7.67 -10.56
CA ARG A 51 2.32 8.70 -9.50
C ARG A 51 3.72 8.88 -8.89
N ASN A 52 4.68 8.03 -9.27
CA ASN A 52 6.03 8.03 -8.73
C ASN A 52 7.06 7.99 -9.87
N PRO A 53 7.16 9.04 -10.70
CA PRO A 53 8.08 9.04 -11.85
C PRO A 53 9.56 8.95 -11.47
N SER A 54 9.89 9.17 -10.20
CA SER A 54 11.24 8.99 -9.65
C SER A 54 11.56 7.53 -9.27
N LEU A 55 10.57 6.63 -9.31
CA LEU A 55 10.74 5.20 -9.04
C LEU A 55 10.59 4.41 -10.33
N GLU A 56 11.41 3.38 -10.51
CA GLU A 56 11.19 2.42 -11.58
C GLU A 56 10.00 1.50 -11.26
N SER A 57 9.27 1.05 -12.28
CA SER A 57 8.13 0.13 -12.11
C SER A 57 8.52 -1.16 -11.37
N SER A 58 9.74 -1.65 -11.59
CA SER A 58 10.35 -2.79 -10.88
C SER A 58 10.48 -2.53 -9.37
N THR A 59 10.85 -1.31 -9.01
CA THR A 59 11.04 -0.86 -7.62
C THR A 59 9.69 -0.71 -6.92
N VAL A 60 8.66 -0.19 -7.61
CA VAL A 60 7.29 -0.15 -7.09
C VAL A 60 6.78 -1.56 -6.77
N GLN A 61 6.94 -2.50 -7.70
CA GLN A 61 6.56 -3.92 -7.49
C GLN A 61 7.34 -4.56 -6.33
N TYR A 62 8.63 -4.28 -6.22
CA TYR A 62 9.46 -4.75 -5.11
C TYR A 62 8.95 -4.23 -3.76
N HIS A 63 8.65 -2.93 -3.67
CA HIS A 63 8.12 -2.33 -2.45
C HIS A 63 6.76 -2.91 -2.06
N LEU A 64 5.86 -3.12 -3.02
CA LEU A 64 4.56 -3.75 -2.77
C LEU A 64 4.70 -5.18 -2.26
N ARG A 65 5.62 -5.98 -2.82
CA ARG A 65 5.92 -7.32 -2.31
C ARG A 65 6.42 -7.27 -0.86
N LYS A 66 7.33 -6.34 -0.53
CA LYS A 66 7.83 -6.19 0.85
C LYS A 66 6.76 -5.76 1.83
N LEU A 67 5.82 -4.92 1.39
CA LEU A 67 4.66 -4.55 2.21
C LEU A 67 3.69 -5.73 2.39
N GLU A 68 3.51 -6.58 1.38
CA GLU A 68 2.70 -7.79 1.46
C GLU A 68 3.30 -8.80 2.44
N GLU A 69 4.62 -9.02 2.38
CA GLU A 69 5.35 -9.93 3.28
C GLU A 69 5.14 -9.61 4.77
N VAL A 70 5.03 -8.33 5.12
CA VAL A 70 4.77 -7.89 6.50
C VAL A 70 3.28 -7.75 6.83
N GLY A 71 2.41 -8.02 5.86
CA GLY A 71 0.95 -7.91 5.97
C GLY A 71 0.44 -6.48 5.97
N GLY A 72 1.21 -5.51 5.45
CA GLY A 72 0.79 -4.10 5.34
C GLY A 72 -0.14 -3.82 4.15
N VAL A 73 -0.03 -4.62 3.08
CA VAL A 73 -0.95 -4.56 1.92
C VAL A 73 -1.45 -5.94 1.56
N GLU A 74 -2.57 -5.98 0.85
CA GLU A 74 -3.14 -7.18 0.26
C GLU A 74 -3.39 -7.00 -1.25
N LYS A 75 -3.34 -8.10 -2.00
CA LYS A 75 -3.67 -8.12 -3.43
C LYS A 75 -5.15 -8.39 -3.63
N LEU A 76 -5.82 -7.47 -4.31
CA LEU A 76 -7.18 -7.65 -4.81
C LEU A 76 -7.12 -7.97 -6.31
N LYS A 77 -7.67 -9.11 -6.72
CA LYS A 77 -7.63 -9.54 -8.13
C LYS A 77 -8.99 -9.38 -8.76
N LEU A 78 -9.01 -8.87 -9.99
CA LEU A 78 -10.23 -8.88 -10.78
C LEU A 78 -10.63 -10.31 -11.15
N PRO A 79 -11.94 -10.63 -11.13
CA PRO A 79 -12.44 -11.90 -11.61
C PRO A 79 -12.07 -12.08 -13.08
N LYS A 80 -11.88 -13.34 -13.51
CA LYS A 80 -11.33 -13.65 -14.84
C LYS A 80 -12.13 -13.02 -15.99
N GLY A 81 -13.45 -12.83 -15.83
CA GLY A 81 -14.32 -12.21 -16.83
C GLY A 81 -14.18 -10.69 -16.99
N GLU A 82 -13.60 -10.01 -16.01
CA GLU A 82 -13.44 -8.54 -16.03
C GLU A 82 -12.02 -8.11 -16.44
N ARG A 83 -11.14 -9.09 -16.69
CA ARG A 83 -9.77 -8.81 -17.12
C ARG A 83 -9.76 -8.39 -18.58
N LYS A 84 -9.38 -7.14 -18.84
CA LYS A 84 -9.10 -6.64 -20.18
C LYS A 84 -7.63 -6.81 -20.51
N ARG A 85 -7.34 -7.02 -21.80
CA ARG A 85 -5.97 -7.02 -22.31
C ARG A 85 -5.36 -5.63 -22.11
N ASP A 86 -4.08 -5.57 -21.77
CA ASP A 86 -3.31 -4.33 -21.55
C ASP A 86 -3.74 -3.47 -20.35
N LEU A 87 -4.69 -3.96 -19.53
CA LEU A 87 -5.10 -3.33 -18.28
C LEU A 87 -4.66 -4.16 -17.05
N PRO A 88 -4.43 -3.51 -15.89
CA PRO A 88 -4.06 -4.21 -14.67
C PRO A 88 -5.21 -5.10 -14.19
N SER A 89 -4.86 -6.33 -13.82
CA SER A 89 -5.79 -7.30 -13.22
C SER A 89 -5.62 -7.47 -11.71
N THR A 90 -4.63 -6.76 -11.13
CA THR A 90 -4.28 -6.82 -9.72
C THR A 90 -4.20 -5.40 -9.16
N PHE A 91 -4.91 -5.18 -8.07
CA PHE A 91 -4.95 -3.98 -7.27
C PHE A 91 -4.39 -4.29 -5.89
N TRP A 92 -3.97 -3.25 -5.19
CA TRP A 92 -3.39 -3.33 -3.86
C TRP A 92 -4.17 -2.44 -2.92
N ALA A 93 -4.58 -3.01 -1.79
CA ALA A 93 -5.25 -2.29 -0.71
C ALA A 93 -4.38 -2.34 0.55
N VAL A 94 -4.47 -1.31 1.39
CA VAL A 94 -3.81 -1.32 2.69
C VAL A 94 -4.67 -2.09 3.69
N THR A 95 -4.07 -3.09 4.33
CA THR A 95 -4.73 -3.90 5.36
C THR A 95 -4.92 -3.09 6.65
N GLU A 96 -5.72 -3.61 7.58
CA GLU A 96 -5.84 -3.01 8.92
C GLU A 96 -4.49 -2.91 9.64
N LYS A 97 -3.64 -3.94 9.50
CA LYS A 97 -2.27 -3.92 10.05
C LYS A 97 -1.44 -2.80 9.44
N GLY A 98 -1.50 -2.60 8.12
CA GLY A 98 -0.80 -1.51 7.44
C GLY A 98 -1.25 -0.13 7.92
N ARG A 99 -2.55 0.06 8.14
CA ARG A 99 -3.12 1.31 8.69
C ARG A 99 -2.60 1.58 10.10
N ARG A 100 -2.62 0.56 10.98
CA ARG A 100 -2.10 0.66 12.34
C ARG A 100 -0.60 1.02 12.36
N LEU A 101 0.20 0.41 11.48
CA LEU A 101 1.63 0.70 11.37
C LEU A 101 1.88 2.15 10.93
N LEU A 102 1.10 2.69 10.00
CA LEU A 102 1.19 4.09 9.60
C LEU A 102 0.79 5.06 10.72
N GLN A 103 -0.27 4.75 11.46
CA GLN A 103 -0.70 5.55 12.61
C GLN A 103 0.37 5.56 13.70
N GLN A 104 0.95 4.39 14.01
CA GLN A 104 2.05 4.28 14.96
C GLN A 104 3.30 5.05 14.51
N ALA A 105 3.54 5.15 13.21
CA ALA A 105 4.63 5.93 12.64
C ALA A 105 4.35 7.45 12.61
N GLY A 106 3.13 7.91 12.93
CA GLY A 106 2.75 9.32 12.80
C GLY A 106 2.59 9.79 11.35
N LEU A 107 2.53 8.87 10.40
CA LEU A 107 2.49 9.17 8.95
C LEU A 107 1.06 9.20 8.39
N TYR A 108 0.05 9.10 9.26
CA TYR A 108 -1.35 9.06 8.85
C TYR A 108 -1.91 10.47 8.59
N GLU A 109 -1.41 11.48 9.29
CA GLU A 109 -1.92 12.87 9.20
C GLU A 109 -1.63 13.52 7.82
N GLU A 110 -0.63 13.02 7.11
CA GLU A 110 -0.27 13.51 5.77
C GLU A 110 -1.22 13.01 4.67
N ILE A 111 -2.13 12.07 4.97
CA ILE A 111 -2.99 11.41 3.97
C ILE A 111 -3.94 12.41 3.28
N ASP A 112 -4.43 13.42 4.01
CA ASP A 112 -5.33 14.42 3.41
C ASP A 112 -4.63 15.24 2.32
N HIS A 113 -3.34 15.57 2.51
CA HIS A 113 -2.55 16.23 1.46
C HIS A 113 -2.39 15.35 0.21
N TRP A 114 -2.29 14.04 0.37
CA TRP A 114 -2.22 13.11 -0.76
C TRP A 114 -3.51 13.06 -1.56
N ARG A 115 -4.68 13.25 -0.92
CA ARG A 115 -5.97 13.30 -1.61
C ARG A 115 -6.06 14.52 -2.52
N ASP A 116 -5.66 15.70 -2.03
CA ASP A 116 -5.62 16.93 -2.84
C ASP A 116 -4.69 16.80 -4.05
N LEU A 117 -3.50 16.22 -3.84
CA LEU A 117 -2.54 15.96 -4.92
C LEU A 117 -3.09 14.97 -5.94
N TYR A 118 -3.81 13.94 -5.49
CA TYR A 118 -4.46 12.98 -6.36
C TYR A 118 -5.53 13.64 -7.25
N GLU A 119 -6.38 14.50 -6.69
CA GLU A 119 -7.43 15.17 -7.45
C GLU A 119 -6.86 16.07 -8.54
N ARG A 120 -5.78 16.81 -8.22
CA ARG A 120 -5.14 17.78 -9.13
C ARG A 120 -4.22 17.13 -10.17
N MET A 121 -3.90 15.86 -10.03
CA MET A 121 -2.97 15.17 -10.93
C MET A 121 -3.50 15.11 -12.37
N GLU A 122 -2.66 15.48 -13.33
CA GLU A 122 -2.95 15.26 -14.74
C GLU A 122 -2.97 13.75 -15.05
N ARG A 123 -4.02 13.31 -15.74
CA ARG A 123 -4.22 11.89 -16.08
C ARG A 123 -4.11 11.71 -17.58
N THR A 124 -3.20 10.83 -18.01
CA THR A 124 -3.13 10.36 -19.39
C THR A 124 -4.38 9.52 -19.74
N PRO A 125 -4.70 9.34 -21.04
CA PRO A 125 -5.82 8.50 -21.46
C PRO A 125 -5.78 7.09 -20.87
N SER A 126 -4.59 6.47 -20.82
CA SER A 126 -4.41 5.14 -20.23
C SER A 126 -4.70 5.11 -18.73
N ILE A 127 -4.29 6.14 -17.97
CA ILE A 127 -4.59 6.22 -16.54
C ILE A 127 -6.08 6.42 -16.29
N ARG A 128 -6.76 7.24 -17.10
CA ARG A 128 -8.21 7.40 -17.00
C ARG A 128 -8.95 6.10 -17.29
N GLU A 129 -8.47 5.31 -18.26
CA GLU A 129 -9.05 4.00 -18.57
C GLU A 129 -8.90 3.02 -17.42
N ILE A 130 -7.73 2.99 -16.77
CA ILE A 130 -7.50 2.19 -15.56
C ILE A 130 -8.39 2.67 -14.42
N GLU A 131 -8.52 3.98 -14.22
CA GLU A 131 -9.34 4.56 -13.15
C GLU A 131 -10.84 4.26 -13.30
N ALA A 132 -11.32 4.12 -14.54
CA ALA A 132 -12.70 3.77 -14.85
C ALA A 132 -13.01 2.25 -14.79
N MET A 133 -12.02 1.41 -14.49
CA MET A 133 -12.25 -0.03 -14.35
C MET A 133 -13.11 -0.34 -13.12
N PRO A 134 -13.94 -1.41 -13.16
CA PRO A 134 -14.56 -1.92 -11.94
C PRO A 134 -13.45 -2.27 -10.94
N ARG A 135 -13.57 -1.78 -9.71
CA ARG A 135 -12.57 -2.02 -8.66
C ARG A 135 -13.09 -3.03 -7.64
N PRO A 136 -12.23 -3.96 -7.19
CA PRO A 136 -12.58 -4.83 -6.07
C PRO A 136 -12.62 -4.00 -4.78
N THR A 137 -13.66 -4.20 -3.98
CA THR A 137 -13.80 -3.52 -2.70
C THR A 137 -12.90 -4.21 -1.66
N PRO A 138 -12.05 -3.47 -0.92
CA PRO A 138 -11.28 -4.06 0.18
C PRO A 138 -12.22 -4.66 1.22
N GLY A 139 -12.03 -5.93 1.57
CA GLY A 139 -12.84 -6.63 2.57
C GLY A 139 -14.10 -7.34 2.07
N SER A 140 -14.38 -7.39 0.75
CA SER A 140 -15.53 -8.15 0.21
C SER A 140 -15.35 -9.67 0.21
N ASP A 141 -14.15 -10.16 0.54
CA ASP A 141 -13.76 -11.59 0.53
C ASP A 141 -13.62 -12.17 1.95
N ARG A 142 -14.33 -11.61 2.95
CA ARG A 142 -14.39 -12.13 4.33
C ARG A 142 -15.68 -12.86 4.63
#